data_AF-A0A5Q2F715-F1
#
_entry.id   AF-A0A5Q2F715-F1
#
_cell.length_a   1.000
_cell.length_b   1.000
_cell.length_c   1.000
_cell.angle_alpha   90.00
_cell.angle_beta   90.00
_cell.angle_gamma   90.00
#
_symmetry.space_group_name_H-M   'P 1'
#
loop_
_entity.id
_entity.type
_entity.pdbx_description
1 polymer ?
#
loop_
_entity_poly.entity_id
_entity_poly.type
_entity_poly.pdbx_seq_one_letter_code
_entity_poly.pdbx_strand_id
1 'polypeptide(L)'
;MRTRAGCQMDPVGVRRGLQDALMRSLDSEAHLGSEALVRERRALLHDGADLVQELLLEPVLPYDSTAPIGPIARATGLTDQETGLLTRALFSSPPEGFKLRQHQADSWQIAATDRGRHNPIVTSGTGSGKTEAFLLPVLSRLLLEGRTWQRPHGVERWWEVEQRPRWRQLRPESPDNAMRTMILYPMNALVEDQIVRLRRALRTIWDLGDPRSGSVATHQRRRGRGTFRAIVPWILCRRLPRSCGVKRRITSCSVTRVTLPSWHSSPIPGGSRCRPAGT
;
A
#
# COMPACT_ATOMS: atom_id res chain seq x y z
N MET A 1 35.08 6.89 -24.92
CA MET A 1 33.73 6.43 -24.53
C MET A 1 33.86 5.47 -23.35
N ARG A 2 33.62 5.94 -22.12
CA ARG A 2 33.50 5.08 -20.94
C ARG A 2 32.02 4.88 -20.65
N THR A 3 31.49 3.72 -21.02
CA THR A 3 30.19 3.24 -20.56
C THR A 3 30.23 3.20 -19.03
N ARG A 4 29.32 3.92 -18.37
CA ARG A 4 29.08 3.74 -16.93
C ARG A 4 28.64 2.28 -16.76
N ALA A 5 29.55 1.41 -16.31
CA ALA A 5 29.20 0.11 -15.79
C ALA A 5 28.22 0.35 -14.65
N GLY A 6 26.93 0.10 -14.89
CA GLY A 6 25.94 0.01 -13.82
C GLY A 6 26.47 -1.03 -12.85
N CYS A 7 26.50 -0.68 -11.56
CA CYS A 7 26.90 -1.56 -10.48
C CYS A 7 26.06 -2.84 -10.58
N GLN A 8 26.63 -3.89 -11.18
CA GLN A 8 25.98 -5.18 -11.34
C GLN A 8 25.95 -5.78 -9.93
N MET A 9 24.76 -5.89 -9.33
CA MET A 9 24.63 -6.45 -7.99
C MET A 9 25.12 -7.89 -8.02
N ASP A 10 26.25 -8.15 -7.37
CA ASP A 10 26.81 -9.48 -7.12
C ASP A 10 26.24 -10.00 -5.79
N PRO A 11 25.30 -10.96 -5.79
CA PRO A 11 24.69 -11.46 -4.56
C PRO A 11 25.71 -12.13 -3.62
N VAL A 12 26.78 -12.71 -4.16
CA VAL A 12 27.86 -13.32 -3.38
C VAL A 12 28.68 -12.23 -2.69
N GLY A 13 29.03 -11.18 -3.43
CA GLY A 13 29.69 -9.99 -2.90
C GLY A 13 28.86 -9.27 -1.83
N VAL A 14 27.54 -9.16 -2.02
CA VAL A 14 26.63 -8.59 -1.02
C VAL A 14 26.61 -9.43 0.25
N ARG A 15 26.52 -10.76 0.15
CA ARG A 15 26.59 -11.64 1.33
C ARG A 15 27.88 -11.47 2.10
N ARG A 16 29.03 -11.48 1.41
CA ARG A 16 30.35 -11.27 2.02
C ARG A 16 30.43 -9.90 2.69
N GLY A 17 29.96 -8.85 2.01
CA GLY A 17 29.93 -7.49 2.56
C GLY A 17 29.04 -7.35 3.80
N LEU A 18 27.91 -8.05 3.84
CA LEU A 18 27.02 -8.09 5.01
C LEU A 18 27.69 -8.79 6.20
N GLN A 19 28.34 -9.94 5.96
CA GLN A 19 29.09 -10.67 6.98
C GLN A 19 30.20 -9.80 7.56
N ASP A 20 30.98 -9.13 6.71
CA ASP A 20 32.04 -8.22 7.13
C ASP A 20 31.50 -7.01 7.92
N ALA A 21 30.36 -6.46 7.52
CA ALA A 21 29.71 -5.36 8.22
C ALA A 21 29.20 -5.76 9.60
N LEU A 22 28.59 -6.93 9.71
CA LEU A 22 28.13 -7.48 10.99
C LEU A 22 29.31 -7.73 11.93
N MET A 23 30.40 -8.31 11.42
CA MET A 23 31.63 -8.50 12.21
C MET A 23 32.18 -7.17 12.72
N ARG A 24 32.27 -6.12 11.87
CA ARG A 24 32.69 -4.78 12.32
C ARG A 24 31.77 -4.18 13.38
N SER A 25 30.46 -4.42 13.26
CA SER A 25 29.48 -3.97 14.26
C SER A 25 29.72 -4.66 15.59
N LEU A 26 29.95 -5.98 15.60
CA LEU A 26 30.27 -6.76 16.81
C LEU A 26 31.61 -6.34 17.43
N ASP A 27 32.61 -6.00 16.62
CA ASP A 27 33.88 -5.45 17.10
C ASP A 27 33.71 -4.10 17.81
N SER A 28 32.73 -3.30 17.37
CA SER A 28 32.43 -1.98 17.93
C SER A 28 31.52 -2.05 19.15
N GLU A 29 30.44 -2.84 19.10
CA GLU A 29 29.41 -2.93 20.15
C GLU A 29 29.80 -3.86 21.29
N ALA A 30 30.53 -4.94 20.99
CA ALA A 30 30.99 -5.93 21.96
C ALA A 30 32.53 -5.97 21.98
N HIS A 31 33.14 -4.81 22.17
CA HIS A 31 34.60 -4.69 22.20
C HIS A 31 35.20 -5.52 23.35
N LEU A 32 36.26 -6.28 23.03
CA LEU A 32 37.02 -7.06 24.00
C LEU A 32 38.39 -6.41 24.20
N GLY A 33 38.81 -6.22 25.46
CA GLY A 33 40.08 -5.56 25.78
C GLY A 33 41.35 -6.36 25.42
N SER A 34 41.20 -7.59 24.90
CA SER A 34 42.31 -8.44 24.48
C SER A 34 42.23 -8.72 22.97
N GLU A 35 43.27 -8.32 22.25
CA GLU A 35 43.46 -8.63 20.82
C GLU A 35 43.45 -10.14 20.54
N ALA A 36 43.89 -10.96 21.50
CA ALA A 36 43.84 -12.42 21.36
C ALA A 36 42.39 -12.92 21.31
N LEU A 37 41.52 -12.42 22.20
CA LEU A 37 40.11 -12.80 22.25
C LEU A 37 39.32 -12.26 21.05
N VAL A 38 39.66 -11.07 20.55
CA VAL A 38 39.07 -10.52 19.32
C VAL A 38 39.38 -11.43 18.12
N ARG A 39 40.65 -11.85 17.96
CA ARG A 39 41.05 -12.77 16.89
C ARG A 39 40.38 -14.13 17.01
N GLU A 40 40.33 -14.70 18.22
CA GLU A 40 39.67 -15.98 18.48
C GLU A 40 38.18 -15.94 18.14
N ARG A 41 37.45 -14.90 18.60
CA ARG A 41 36.05 -14.70 18.23
C ARG A 41 35.88 -14.61 16.72
N ARG A 42 36.72 -13.83 16.04
CA ARG A 42 36.63 -13.65 14.59
C ARG A 42 36.80 -14.97 13.84
N ALA A 43 37.75 -15.81 14.27
CA ALA A 43 37.94 -17.14 13.70
C ALA A 43 36.70 -18.03 13.91
N LEU A 44 36.15 -18.07 15.14
CA LEU A 44 34.95 -18.85 15.45
C LEU A 44 33.73 -18.42 14.65
N LEU A 45 33.55 -17.10 14.47
CA LEU A 45 32.41 -16.54 13.73
C LEU A 45 32.59 -16.60 12.20
N HIS A 46 33.82 -16.74 11.73
CA HIS A 46 34.11 -16.91 10.31
C HIS A 46 33.94 -18.37 9.87
N ASP A 47 34.42 -19.32 10.68
CA ASP A 47 34.51 -20.74 10.30
C ASP A 47 33.38 -21.61 10.89
N GLY A 48 32.76 -21.20 12.00
CA GLY A 48 31.82 -22.03 12.76
C GLY A 48 30.40 -21.49 12.93
N ALA A 49 30.15 -20.23 12.55
CA ALA A 49 28.83 -19.63 12.66
C ALA A 49 28.32 -19.17 11.29
N ASP A 50 27.14 -19.67 10.90
CA ASP A 50 26.34 -19.07 9.83
C ASP A 50 25.79 -17.71 10.31
N LEU A 51 26.68 -16.72 10.41
CA LEU A 51 26.38 -15.34 10.78
C LEU A 51 25.36 -14.70 9.83
N VAL A 52 25.38 -15.16 8.59
CA VAL A 52 24.50 -14.73 7.52
C VAL A 52 23.86 -15.97 6.91
N GLN A 53 22.59 -15.86 6.53
CA GLN A 53 21.90 -16.97 5.87
C GLN A 53 22.63 -17.39 4.59
N GLU A 54 22.55 -18.69 4.29
CA GLU A 54 23.01 -19.23 3.02
C GLU A 54 22.32 -18.50 1.86
N LEU A 55 23.09 -18.18 0.82
CA LEU A 55 22.56 -17.52 -0.36
C LEU A 55 21.78 -18.52 -1.22
N LEU A 56 20.46 -18.47 -1.14
CA LEU A 56 19.57 -19.24 -2.00
C LEU A 56 19.21 -18.42 -3.25
N LEU A 57 19.51 -18.97 -4.42
CA LEU A 57 19.14 -18.38 -5.72
C LEU A 57 17.95 -19.15 -6.30
N GLU A 58 16.76 -18.56 -6.22
CA GLU A 58 15.56 -19.09 -6.86
C GLU A 58 15.31 -18.38 -8.20
N PRO A 59 15.35 -19.10 -9.34
CA PRO A 59 14.98 -18.51 -10.62
C PRO A 59 13.47 -18.29 -10.67
N VAL A 60 13.04 -17.02 -10.74
CA VAL A 60 11.63 -16.68 -10.93
C VAL A 60 11.32 -16.67 -12.43
N LEU A 61 10.58 -17.69 -12.88
CA LEU A 61 10.11 -17.74 -14.27
C LEU A 61 9.05 -16.65 -14.52
N PRO A 62 9.13 -15.92 -15.64
CA PRO A 62 8.13 -14.91 -15.97
C PRO A 62 6.79 -15.58 -16.26
N TYR A 63 5.72 -14.98 -15.76
CA TYR A 63 4.35 -15.39 -16.07
C TYR A 63 3.87 -14.73 -17.36
N ASP A 64 3.22 -15.52 -18.22
CA ASP A 64 2.67 -15.03 -19.49
C ASP A 64 1.59 -13.97 -19.31
N SER A 65 1.65 -12.97 -20.17
CA SER A 65 0.68 -11.89 -20.26
C SER A 65 -0.23 -12.14 -21.46
N THR A 66 -1.43 -12.65 -21.20
CA THR A 66 -2.34 -13.20 -22.22
C THR A 66 -3.54 -12.32 -22.50
N ALA A 67 -4.01 -11.55 -21.50
CA ALA A 67 -5.34 -10.96 -21.52
C ALA A 67 -5.28 -9.44 -21.81
N PRO A 68 -5.74 -8.95 -22.98
CA PRO A 68 -5.66 -7.53 -23.33
C PRO A 68 -6.50 -6.66 -22.38
N ILE A 69 -5.90 -5.60 -21.84
CA ILE A 69 -6.53 -4.81 -20.77
C ILE A 69 -7.76 -4.01 -21.26
N GLY A 70 -7.72 -3.50 -22.49
CA GLY A 70 -8.76 -2.61 -23.02
C GLY A 70 -10.17 -3.23 -23.06
N PRO A 71 -10.37 -4.40 -23.70
CA PRO A 71 -11.67 -5.08 -23.70
C PRO A 71 -12.21 -5.37 -22.29
N ILE A 72 -11.34 -5.78 -21.37
CA ILE A 72 -11.70 -6.09 -19.98
C ILE A 72 -12.16 -4.81 -19.26
N ALA A 73 -11.39 -3.74 -19.37
CA ALA A 73 -11.69 -2.46 -18.74
C ALA A 73 -13.03 -1.88 -19.21
N ARG A 74 -13.33 -1.99 -20.51
CA ARG A 74 -14.63 -1.57 -21.05
C ARG A 74 -15.78 -2.42 -20.51
N ALA A 75 -15.59 -3.73 -20.39
CA ALA A 75 -16.59 -4.62 -19.80
C ALA A 75 -16.86 -4.32 -18.32
N THR A 76 -15.88 -3.78 -17.58
CA THR A 76 -16.05 -3.33 -16.20
C THR A 76 -16.55 -1.88 -16.07
N GLY A 77 -16.80 -1.18 -17.18
CA GLY A 77 -17.39 0.15 -17.21
C GLY A 77 -16.39 1.32 -17.18
N LEU A 78 -15.08 1.04 -17.29
CA LEU A 78 -14.06 2.08 -17.44
C LEU A 78 -14.03 2.65 -18.87
N THR A 79 -13.73 3.93 -18.96
CA THR A 79 -13.40 4.61 -20.23
C THR A 79 -11.96 4.30 -20.64
N ASP A 80 -11.62 4.54 -21.91
CA ASP A 80 -10.24 4.37 -22.38
C ASP A 80 -9.26 5.32 -21.66
N GLN A 81 -9.71 6.53 -21.28
CA GLN A 81 -8.91 7.46 -20.48
C GLN A 81 -8.60 6.88 -19.09
N GLU A 82 -9.60 6.40 -18.36
CA GLU A 82 -9.41 5.80 -17.03
C GLU A 82 -8.59 4.50 -17.11
N THR A 83 -8.78 3.71 -18.16
CA THR A 83 -7.95 2.54 -18.45
C THR A 83 -6.48 2.92 -18.61
N GLY A 84 -6.20 4.00 -19.37
CA GLY A 84 -4.85 4.53 -19.52
C GLY A 84 -4.24 5.03 -18.21
N LEU A 85 -5.03 5.69 -17.36
CA LEU A 85 -4.59 6.11 -16.02
C LEU A 85 -4.24 4.91 -15.15
N LEU A 86 -5.13 3.93 -15.07
CA LEU A 86 -4.98 2.72 -14.26
C LEU A 86 -3.75 1.90 -14.70
N THR A 87 -3.59 1.73 -16.02
CA THR A 87 -2.46 0.96 -16.59
C THR A 87 -1.13 1.61 -16.25
N ARG A 88 -1.01 2.93 -16.45
CA ARG A 88 0.22 3.68 -16.11
C ARG A 88 0.50 3.65 -14.61
N ALA A 89 -0.53 3.77 -13.78
CA ALA A 89 -0.37 3.82 -12.33
C ALA A 89 0.11 2.49 -11.73
N LEU A 90 -0.39 1.36 -12.22
CA LEU A 90 -0.06 0.03 -11.66
C LEU A 90 1.15 -0.62 -12.33
N PHE A 91 1.30 -0.44 -13.65
CA PHE A 91 2.27 -1.17 -14.47
C PHE A 91 3.35 -0.28 -15.09
N SER A 92 3.30 1.05 -14.86
CA SER A 92 4.23 2.01 -15.48
C SER A 92 4.35 1.86 -17.00
N SER A 93 3.26 1.41 -17.64
CA SER A 93 3.19 1.05 -19.05
C SER A 93 2.02 1.75 -19.73
N PRO A 94 2.12 2.05 -21.04
CA PRO A 94 0.99 2.53 -21.84
C PRO A 94 -0.12 1.46 -21.92
N PRO A 95 -1.40 1.85 -22.05
CA PRO A 95 -2.50 0.89 -22.24
C PRO A 95 -2.47 0.18 -23.61
N GLU A 96 -1.85 0.79 -24.61
CA GLU A 96 -1.81 0.25 -25.97
C GLU A 96 -1.02 -1.06 -26.02
N GLY A 97 -1.68 -2.15 -26.42
CA GLY A 97 -1.06 -3.48 -26.50
C GLY A 97 -0.75 -4.14 -25.15
N PHE A 98 -1.07 -3.50 -24.03
CA PHE A 98 -0.80 -4.05 -22.71
C PHE A 98 -1.71 -5.25 -22.41
N LYS A 99 -1.08 -6.34 -21.97
CA LYS A 99 -1.75 -7.57 -21.58
C LYS A 99 -1.54 -7.82 -20.09
N LEU A 100 -2.64 -8.11 -19.41
CA LEU A 100 -2.68 -8.63 -18.06
C LEU A 100 -2.30 -10.11 -18.08
N ARG A 101 -1.83 -10.59 -16.92
CA ARG A 101 -1.78 -12.02 -16.66
C ARG A 101 -3.20 -12.54 -16.47
N GLN A 102 -3.44 -13.80 -16.83
CA GLN A 102 -4.78 -14.37 -16.81
C GLN A 102 -5.47 -14.21 -15.45
N HIS A 103 -4.78 -14.56 -14.35
CA HIS A 103 -5.34 -14.44 -12.99
C HIS A 103 -5.68 -12.99 -12.58
N GLN A 104 -5.00 -11.98 -13.14
CA GLN A 104 -5.30 -10.57 -12.88
C GLN A 104 -6.58 -10.16 -13.61
N ALA A 105 -6.74 -10.60 -14.87
CA ALA A 105 -7.95 -10.39 -15.66
C ALA A 105 -9.16 -11.07 -15.01
N ASP A 106 -9.02 -12.35 -14.65
CA ASP A 106 -10.09 -13.13 -14.02
C ASP A 106 -10.50 -12.50 -12.69
N SER A 107 -9.53 -12.14 -11.84
CA SER A 107 -9.84 -11.49 -10.55
C SER A 107 -10.55 -10.16 -10.72
N TRP A 108 -10.20 -9.37 -11.74
CA TRP A 108 -10.86 -8.09 -12.01
C TRP A 108 -12.29 -8.28 -12.52
N GLN A 109 -12.50 -9.20 -13.47
CA GLN A 109 -13.82 -9.50 -14.02
C GLN A 109 -14.78 -10.06 -12.96
N ILE A 110 -14.29 -11.01 -12.13
CA ILE A 110 -15.07 -11.59 -11.03
C ILE A 110 -15.49 -10.49 -10.06
N ALA A 111 -14.55 -9.64 -9.64
CA ALA A 111 -14.83 -8.57 -8.69
C ALA A 111 -15.72 -7.46 -9.25
N ALA A 112 -15.78 -7.29 -10.58
CA ALA A 112 -16.64 -6.31 -11.25
C ALA A 112 -18.09 -6.81 -11.45
N THR A 113 -18.34 -8.11 -11.29
CA THR A 113 -19.66 -8.69 -11.55
C THR A 113 -20.55 -8.58 -10.30
N ASP A 114 -21.62 -7.79 -10.37
CA ASP A 114 -22.54 -7.52 -9.25
C ASP A 114 -23.52 -8.69 -8.94
N ARG A 115 -23.34 -9.85 -9.58
CA ARG A 115 -24.32 -10.96 -9.61
C ARG A 115 -24.11 -12.05 -8.56
N GLY A 116 -23.28 -11.83 -7.55
CA GLY A 116 -23.15 -12.77 -6.44
C GLY A 116 -21.76 -12.74 -5.82
N ARG A 117 -21.71 -13.10 -4.53
CA ARG A 117 -20.62 -13.00 -3.54
C ARG A 117 -19.32 -13.75 -3.91
N HIS A 118 -18.78 -13.56 -5.09
CA HIS A 118 -17.56 -14.23 -5.53
C HIS A 118 -16.34 -13.41 -5.12
N ASN A 119 -15.71 -13.84 -4.02
CA ASN A 119 -14.41 -13.34 -3.61
C ASN A 119 -13.33 -14.17 -4.31
N PRO A 120 -12.60 -13.61 -5.30
CA PRO A 120 -11.58 -14.37 -6.01
C PRO A 120 -10.46 -14.78 -5.05
N ILE A 121 -10.08 -16.06 -5.08
CA ILE A 121 -8.89 -16.58 -4.40
C ILE A 121 -7.82 -16.77 -5.46
N VAL A 122 -6.72 -16.01 -5.34
CA VAL A 122 -5.62 -16.06 -6.31
C VAL A 122 -4.49 -16.94 -5.77
N THR A 123 -4.43 -18.19 -6.23
CA THR A 123 -3.37 -19.15 -5.91
C THR A 123 -2.26 -19.06 -6.97
N SER A 124 -1.26 -18.22 -6.73
CA SER A 124 -0.10 -18.11 -7.64
C SER A 124 1.22 -17.93 -6.88
N GLY A 125 2.32 -18.26 -7.55
CA GLY A 125 3.68 -18.18 -7.00
C GLY A 125 4.13 -16.76 -6.68
N THR A 126 5.27 -16.63 -6.01
CA THR A 126 5.94 -15.34 -5.79
C THR A 126 6.25 -14.68 -7.15
N GLY A 127 6.22 -13.34 -7.19
CA GLY A 127 6.49 -12.60 -8.45
C GLY A 127 5.40 -12.66 -9.53
N SER A 128 4.32 -13.43 -9.35
CA SER A 128 3.22 -13.55 -10.34
C SER A 128 2.40 -12.27 -10.55
N GLY A 129 2.50 -11.29 -9.66
CA GLY A 129 1.67 -10.09 -9.69
C GLY A 129 0.33 -10.24 -8.97
N LYS A 130 0.32 -10.97 -7.84
CA LYS A 130 -0.80 -11.05 -6.89
C LYS A 130 -1.25 -9.67 -6.41
N THR A 131 -0.31 -8.73 -6.24
CA THR A 131 -0.61 -7.36 -5.82
C THR A 131 -1.57 -6.68 -6.78
N GLU A 132 -1.30 -6.77 -8.07
CA GLU A 132 -2.12 -6.15 -9.11
C GLU A 132 -3.46 -6.86 -9.27
N ALA A 133 -3.53 -8.16 -8.97
CA ALA A 133 -4.77 -8.92 -9.02
C ALA A 133 -5.85 -8.36 -8.07
N PHE A 134 -5.48 -7.90 -6.86
CA PHE A 134 -6.42 -7.25 -5.94
C PHE A 134 -6.46 -5.72 -6.07
N LEU A 135 -5.37 -5.06 -6.49
CA LEU A 135 -5.37 -3.60 -6.64
C LEU A 135 -6.16 -3.12 -7.87
N LEU A 136 -6.13 -3.86 -8.97
CA LEU A 136 -6.90 -3.55 -10.18
C LEU A 136 -8.40 -3.35 -9.88
N PRO A 137 -9.11 -4.34 -9.30
CA PRO A 137 -10.54 -4.18 -9.01
C PRO A 137 -10.82 -3.07 -8.00
N VAL A 138 -9.96 -2.89 -6.98
CA VAL A 138 -10.09 -1.81 -6.00
C VAL A 138 -10.01 -0.44 -6.67
N LEU A 139 -8.94 -0.18 -7.42
CA LEU A 139 -8.74 1.12 -8.07
C LEU A 139 -9.77 1.35 -9.19
N SER A 140 -10.14 0.32 -9.94
CA SER A 140 -11.22 0.38 -10.93
C SER A 140 -12.54 0.82 -10.29
N ARG A 141 -12.91 0.22 -9.16
CA ARG A 141 -14.13 0.57 -8.44
C ARG A 141 -14.07 2.01 -7.91
N LEU A 142 -12.94 2.44 -7.36
CA LEU A 142 -12.75 3.82 -6.90
C LEU A 142 -12.85 4.85 -8.03
N LEU A 143 -12.38 4.52 -9.24
CA LEU A 143 -12.54 5.39 -10.40
C LEU A 143 -14.01 5.53 -10.80
N LEU A 144 -14.77 4.42 -10.81
CA LEU A 144 -16.20 4.42 -11.10
C LEU A 144 -17.01 5.18 -10.05
N GLU A 145 -16.81 4.87 -8.77
CA GLU A 145 -17.46 5.56 -7.64
C GLU A 145 -17.08 7.05 -7.59
N GLY A 146 -15.82 7.39 -7.90
CA GLY A 146 -15.32 8.75 -7.95
C GLY A 146 -16.04 9.67 -8.94
N ARG A 147 -16.77 9.11 -9.92
CA ARG A 147 -17.61 9.89 -10.85
C ARG A 147 -18.81 10.54 -10.17
N THR A 148 -19.32 9.94 -9.09
CA THR A 148 -20.52 10.39 -8.38
C THR A 148 -20.21 11.17 -7.10
N TRP A 149 -18.96 11.14 -6.63
CA TRP A 149 -18.58 11.84 -5.41
C TRP A 149 -18.79 13.34 -5.52
N GLN A 150 -19.43 13.90 -4.50
CA GLN A 150 -19.60 15.33 -4.35
C GLN A 150 -18.26 16.00 -4.03
N ARG A 151 -18.18 17.29 -4.32
CA ARG A 151 -16.97 18.04 -3.97
C ARG A 151 -16.81 18.03 -2.44
N PRO A 152 -15.60 17.76 -1.92
CA PRO A 152 -15.36 17.80 -0.50
C PRO A 152 -15.74 19.17 0.06
N HIS A 153 -16.45 19.17 1.19
CA HIS A 153 -16.69 20.40 1.95
C HIS A 153 -15.36 21.04 2.37
N GLY A 154 -15.40 22.36 2.58
CA GLY A 154 -14.26 23.11 3.12
C GLY A 154 -13.81 22.56 4.48
N VAL A 155 -12.58 22.88 4.85
CA VAL A 155 -12.07 22.56 6.19
C VAL A 155 -12.72 23.52 7.19
N GLU A 156 -13.47 22.99 8.15
CA GLU A 156 -14.07 23.75 9.24
C GLU A 156 -13.01 24.05 10.30
N ARG A 157 -12.48 25.28 10.26
CA ARG A 157 -11.41 25.73 11.16
C ARG A 157 -11.97 26.27 12.47
N TRP A 158 -12.70 25.42 13.18
CA TRP A 158 -13.40 25.78 14.42
C TRP A 158 -12.48 26.32 15.53
N TRP A 159 -11.17 26.08 15.45
CA TRP A 159 -10.14 26.59 16.36
C TRP A 159 -9.65 28.02 16.03
N GLU A 160 -10.01 28.60 14.88
CA GLU A 160 -9.71 30.00 14.53
C GLU A 160 -10.79 30.97 15.04
N VAL A 161 -11.87 30.43 15.63
CA VAL A 161 -12.97 31.23 16.18
C VAL A 161 -12.60 31.68 17.59
N GLU A 162 -12.57 33.00 17.80
CA GLU A 162 -12.07 33.69 18.99
C GLU A 162 -12.86 33.39 20.28
N GLN A 163 -14.11 32.92 20.16
CA GLN A 163 -14.99 32.63 21.29
C GLN A 163 -15.05 31.13 21.56
N ARG A 164 -14.48 30.71 22.70
CA ARG A 164 -14.51 29.35 23.29
C ARG A 164 -14.83 28.24 22.28
N PRO A 165 -13.80 27.73 21.57
CA PRO A 165 -14.01 26.85 20.44
C PRO A 165 -14.66 25.54 20.90
N ARG A 166 -15.96 25.37 20.62
CA ARG A 166 -16.65 24.08 20.78
C ARG A 166 -16.08 23.15 19.72
N TRP A 167 -15.62 21.96 20.14
CA TRP A 167 -15.12 20.96 19.20
C TRP A 167 -16.16 20.70 18.11
N ARG A 168 -15.73 20.76 16.86
CA ARG A 168 -16.49 20.37 15.67
C ARG A 168 -15.64 19.45 14.83
N GLN A 169 -16.28 18.56 14.07
CA GLN A 169 -15.56 17.76 13.08
C GLN A 169 -14.88 18.68 12.06
N LEU A 170 -13.63 18.37 11.71
CA LEU A 170 -12.82 19.13 10.75
C LEU A 170 -13.48 19.21 9.36
N ARG A 171 -14.24 18.17 9.00
CA ARG A 171 -15.09 18.12 7.82
C ARG A 171 -16.45 17.56 8.25
N PRO A 172 -17.56 18.15 7.80
CA PRO A 172 -18.87 17.59 8.06
C PRO A 172 -19.02 16.20 7.44
N GLU A 173 -19.86 15.38 8.05
CA GLU A 173 -20.23 14.07 7.51
C GLU A 173 -20.84 14.23 6.11
N SER A 174 -20.35 13.40 5.19
CA SER A 174 -20.86 13.30 3.83
C SER A 174 -21.07 11.82 3.52
N PRO A 175 -22.10 11.46 2.74
CA PRO A 175 -22.27 10.08 2.26
C PRO A 175 -21.04 9.54 1.53
N ASP A 176 -20.20 10.43 0.99
CA ASP A 176 -18.96 10.09 0.30
C ASP A 176 -17.79 9.77 1.25
N ASN A 177 -17.92 10.06 2.54
CA ASN A 177 -16.89 9.80 3.55
C ASN A 177 -17.09 8.40 4.16
N ALA A 178 -16.55 7.37 3.53
CA ALA A 178 -16.56 6.02 4.07
C ALA A 178 -15.27 5.25 3.75
N MET A 179 -15.01 4.20 4.54
CA MET A 179 -13.97 3.22 4.22
C MET A 179 -14.35 2.48 2.94
N ARG A 180 -13.54 2.60 1.89
CA ARG A 180 -13.80 1.95 0.59
C ARG A 180 -13.13 0.59 0.46
N THR A 181 -11.99 0.41 1.10
CA THR A 181 -11.22 -0.84 1.03
C THR A 181 -10.36 -0.98 2.27
N MET A 182 -10.31 -2.20 2.82
CA MET A 182 -9.37 -2.61 3.87
C MET A 182 -8.49 -3.72 3.31
N ILE A 183 -7.17 -3.52 3.36
CA ILE A 183 -6.17 -4.51 2.93
C ILE A 183 -5.47 -5.02 4.18
N LEU A 184 -5.52 -6.32 4.40
CA LEU A 184 -4.93 -6.98 5.56
C LEU A 184 -3.68 -7.74 5.15
N TYR A 185 -2.60 -7.55 5.90
CA TYR A 185 -1.34 -8.27 5.74
C TYR A 185 -0.95 -8.91 7.07
N PRO A 186 -0.28 -10.07 7.03
CA PRO A 186 0.15 -10.75 8.26
C PRO A 186 1.30 -10.05 8.98
N MET A 187 2.10 -9.22 8.28
CA MET A 187 3.32 -8.62 8.82
C MET A 187 3.51 -7.16 8.39
N ASN A 188 4.00 -6.32 9.30
CA ASN A 188 4.23 -4.88 9.05
C ASN A 188 5.22 -4.60 7.91
N ALA A 189 6.25 -5.43 7.73
CA ALA A 189 7.23 -5.24 6.65
C ALA A 189 6.56 -5.30 5.26
N LEU A 190 5.62 -6.23 5.09
CA LEU A 190 4.82 -6.34 3.86
C LEU A 190 3.91 -5.11 3.70
N VAL A 191 3.35 -4.60 4.80
CA VAL A 191 2.52 -3.39 4.74
C VAL A 191 3.31 -2.20 4.21
N GLU A 192 4.53 -1.96 4.70
CA GLU A 192 5.30 -0.76 4.33
C GLU A 192 5.65 -0.73 2.83
N ASP A 193 6.12 -1.85 2.28
CA ASP A 193 6.43 -1.96 0.84
C ASP A 193 5.18 -1.70 -0.02
N GLN A 194 4.05 -2.29 0.37
CA GLN A 194 2.80 -2.16 -0.37
C GLN A 194 2.19 -0.75 -0.23
N ILE A 195 2.41 -0.06 0.89
CA ILE A 195 2.02 1.35 1.07
C ILE A 195 2.80 2.26 0.13
N VAL A 196 4.12 2.06 0.00
CA VAL A 196 4.95 2.87 -0.93
C VAL A 196 4.44 2.70 -2.36
N ARG A 197 4.16 1.45 -2.76
CA ARG A 197 3.61 1.14 -4.08
C ARG A 197 2.24 1.77 -4.32
N LEU A 198 1.32 1.64 -3.36
CA LEU A 198 -0.01 2.22 -3.44
C LEU A 198 0.05 3.75 -3.54
N ARG A 199 0.90 4.40 -2.73
CA ARG A 199 1.11 5.86 -2.81
C ARG A 199 1.60 6.29 -4.18
N ARG A 200 2.51 5.55 -4.80
CA ARG A 200 3.00 5.85 -6.16
C ARG A 200 1.89 5.73 -7.21
N ALA A 201 1.11 4.66 -7.15
CA ALA A 201 -0.02 4.46 -8.06
C ALA A 201 -1.06 5.59 -7.93
N LEU A 202 -1.46 5.91 -6.71
CA LEU A 202 -2.44 6.98 -6.44
C LEU A 202 -1.94 8.36 -6.83
N ARG A 203 -0.65 8.66 -6.61
CA ARG A 203 -0.03 9.89 -7.12
C ARG A 203 -0.05 9.95 -8.63
N THR A 204 0.26 8.85 -9.30
CA THR A 204 0.21 8.79 -10.77
C THR A 204 -1.20 9.04 -11.30
N ILE A 205 -2.23 8.46 -10.67
CA ILE A 205 -3.63 8.72 -11.00
C ILE A 205 -3.98 10.19 -10.76
N TRP A 206 -3.50 10.79 -9.66
CA TRP A 206 -3.73 12.20 -9.35
C TRP A 206 -3.05 13.12 -10.37
N ASP A 207 -1.77 12.91 -10.63
CA ASP A 207 -0.95 13.73 -11.50
C ASP A 207 -1.41 13.62 -12.95
N LEU A 208 -1.91 12.47 -13.41
CA LEU A 208 -2.40 12.33 -14.78
C LEU A 208 -3.91 12.64 -14.91
N GLY A 209 -4.65 12.59 -13.81
CA GLY A 209 -6.08 12.86 -13.74
C GLY A 209 -6.42 14.34 -13.49
N ASP A 210 -5.48 15.17 -13.04
CA ASP A 210 -5.68 16.62 -12.91
C ASP A 210 -5.65 17.28 -14.30
N PRO A 211 -6.71 17.99 -14.74
CA PRO A 211 -6.66 18.76 -15.98
C PRO A 211 -5.58 19.86 -16.00
N ARG A 212 -4.96 20.19 -14.85
CA ARG A 212 -3.95 21.25 -14.69
C ARG A 212 -2.50 20.76 -14.75
N SER A 213 -2.26 19.46 -14.68
CA SER A 213 -0.90 18.89 -14.72
C SER A 213 -0.36 18.72 -16.15
N GLY A 214 -1.12 19.15 -17.15
CA GLY A 214 -0.60 19.43 -18.47
C GLY A 214 0.46 20.53 -18.40
N SER A 215 1.69 20.17 -18.76
CA SER A 215 2.81 21.04 -19.07
C SER A 215 2.40 22.39 -19.70
N VAL A 216 3.12 23.43 -19.31
CA VAL A 216 3.45 24.67 -20.05
C VAL A 216 2.66 24.90 -21.35
N ALA A 217 1.99 26.05 -21.40
CA ALA A 217 1.38 26.69 -22.57
C ALA A 217 0.03 26.10 -23.05
N THR A 218 -1.08 26.63 -22.55
CA THR A 218 -1.81 27.73 -23.22
C THR A 218 -3.09 28.05 -22.46
N HIS A 219 -3.31 29.34 -22.28
CA HIS A 219 -4.48 29.90 -21.65
C HIS A 219 -5.68 29.76 -22.60
N GLN A 220 -6.53 28.75 -22.44
CA GLN A 220 -7.88 28.84 -23.01
C GLN A 220 -8.91 28.14 -22.14
N ARG A 221 -9.78 28.97 -21.56
CA ARG A 221 -10.96 28.57 -20.80
C ARG A 221 -11.86 27.68 -21.66
N ARG A 222 -12.01 26.42 -21.27
CA ARG A 222 -13.26 25.67 -21.49
C ARG A 222 -13.75 25.07 -20.18
N ARG A 223 -14.97 25.45 -19.80
CA ARG A 223 -15.75 24.83 -18.72
C ARG A 223 -16.03 23.38 -19.14
N GLY A 224 -15.40 22.43 -18.47
CA GLY A 224 -15.61 21.00 -18.62
C GLY A 224 -15.33 20.29 -17.31
N ARG A 225 -16.27 19.42 -16.91
CA ARG A 225 -16.40 18.67 -15.65
C ARG A 225 -15.07 18.14 -15.10
N GLY A 226 -14.73 18.51 -13.86
CA GLY A 226 -13.60 17.95 -13.13
C GLY A 226 -14.07 17.00 -12.02
N THR A 227 -14.26 15.73 -12.35
CA THR A 227 -14.62 14.62 -11.45
C THR A 227 -13.40 14.07 -10.69
N PHE A 228 -12.18 14.19 -11.24
CA PHE A 228 -11.00 13.52 -10.70
C PHE A 228 -10.40 14.14 -9.43
N ARG A 229 -10.75 15.38 -9.11
CA ARG A 229 -10.25 16.07 -7.92
C ARG A 229 -10.86 15.53 -6.61
N ALA A 230 -11.88 14.68 -6.68
CA ALA A 230 -12.54 14.06 -5.52
C ALA A 230 -11.81 12.80 -5.01
N ILE A 231 -10.99 12.13 -5.84
CA ILE A 231 -10.50 10.78 -5.52
C ILE A 231 -9.37 10.78 -4.47
N VAL A 232 -8.46 11.75 -4.52
CA VAL A 232 -7.20 11.74 -3.74
C VAL A 232 -6.99 12.87 -2.71
N PRO A 233 -7.92 13.81 -2.40
CA PRO A 233 -7.72 14.73 -1.26
C PRO A 233 -7.59 14.01 0.09
N TRP A 234 -7.93 12.71 0.15
CA TRP A 234 -8.01 11.91 1.37
C TRP A 234 -6.74 11.12 1.71
N ILE A 235 -5.89 10.77 0.71
CA ILE A 235 -4.73 9.89 0.93
C ILE A 235 -3.41 10.67 0.96
N LEU A 236 -3.31 11.79 0.26
CA LEU A 236 -2.18 12.73 0.38
C LEU A 236 -2.55 13.88 1.30
N CYS A 237 -2.43 13.65 2.61
CA CYS A 237 -2.39 14.75 3.57
C CYS A 237 -1.20 15.66 3.18
N ARG A 238 -1.49 16.88 2.71
CA ARG A 238 -0.48 17.90 2.45
C ARG A 238 0.32 18.09 3.75
N ARG A 239 1.64 17.90 3.68
CA ARG A 239 2.57 18.38 4.71
C ARG A 239 2.27 19.88 4.89
N LEU A 240 1.68 20.26 6.02
CA LEU A 240 1.46 21.66 6.37
C LEU A 240 2.82 22.38 6.33
N PRO A 241 2.91 23.59 5.77
CA PRO A 241 4.14 24.37 5.83
C PRO A 241 4.53 24.59 7.29
N ARG A 242 5.78 24.27 7.63
CA ARG A 242 6.38 24.55 8.94
C ARG A 242 6.58 26.06 9.07
N SER A 243 5.55 26.78 9.43
CA SER A 243 5.65 28.17 9.85
C SER A 243 4.61 28.43 10.93
N CYS A 244 4.93 28.04 12.16
CA CYS A 244 4.38 28.66 13.36
C CYS A 244 5.26 28.30 14.55
N GLY A 245 6.21 29.18 14.84
CA GLY A 245 6.95 29.18 16.09
C GLY A 245 6.05 29.71 17.20
N VAL A 246 5.37 28.83 17.92
CA VAL A 246 4.87 29.11 19.27
C VAL A 246 5.01 27.82 20.08
N LYS A 247 6.12 27.69 20.81
CA LYS A 247 6.25 26.69 21.88
C LYS A 247 5.42 27.17 23.07
N ARG A 248 4.20 26.64 23.26
CA ARG A 248 3.56 26.64 24.58
C ARG A 248 3.58 25.21 25.11
N ARG A 249 4.31 25.02 26.23
CA ARG A 249 4.30 23.79 27.03
C ARG A 249 2.88 23.59 27.55
N ILE A 250 2.25 22.47 27.21
CA ILE A 250 1.11 21.95 27.96
C ILE A 250 1.69 20.94 28.95
N THR A 251 1.95 21.40 30.18
CA THR A 251 2.25 20.58 31.34
C THR A 251 0.95 20.26 32.05
N SER A 252 0.34 19.12 31.72
CA SER A 252 -0.49 18.29 32.61
C SER A 252 -1.15 17.18 31.79
N CYS A 253 -0.59 15.99 31.82
CA CYS A 253 -1.22 14.78 31.30
C CYS A 253 -1.83 14.04 32.48
N SER A 254 -3.09 14.30 32.80
CA SER A 254 -3.87 13.45 33.69
C SER A 254 -4.23 12.17 32.93
N VAL A 255 -3.61 11.06 33.32
CA VAL A 255 -3.91 9.73 32.79
C VAL A 255 -5.25 9.28 33.38
N THR A 256 -6.32 9.42 32.61
CA THR A 256 -7.60 8.79 32.95
C THR A 256 -7.55 7.34 32.46
N ARG A 257 -7.38 6.41 33.41
CA ARG A 257 -7.45 4.97 33.18
C ARG A 257 -8.91 4.60 32.83
N VAL A 258 -9.18 4.27 31.57
CA VAL A 258 -10.48 3.74 31.14
C VAL A 258 -10.45 2.22 31.33
N THR A 259 -11.17 1.75 32.35
CA THR A 259 -11.47 0.32 32.56
C THR A 259 -12.50 -0.14 31.52
N LEU A 260 -12.17 -1.21 30.80
CA LEU A 260 -13.09 -1.90 29.88
C LEU A 260 -14.20 -2.61 30.69
N PRO A 261 -15.48 -2.56 30.26
CA PRO A 261 -16.54 -3.34 30.90
C PRO A 261 -16.33 -4.84 30.69
N SER A 262 -16.55 -5.59 31.76
CA SER A 262 -16.58 -7.04 31.85
C SER A 262 -17.52 -7.68 30.82
N TRP A 263 -17.03 -8.70 30.12
CA TRP A 263 -17.83 -9.56 29.27
C TRP A 263 -18.76 -10.42 30.14
N HIS A 264 -20.06 -10.11 30.12
CA HIS A 264 -21.08 -11.03 30.61
C HIS A 264 -21.33 -12.12 29.56
N SER A 265 -20.87 -13.33 29.88
CA SER A 265 -21.28 -14.57 29.26
C SER A 265 -22.77 -14.84 29.53
N SER A 266 -23.53 -15.11 28.48
CA SER A 266 -24.89 -15.65 28.52
C SER A 266 -25.00 -16.88 27.61
N PRO A 267 -25.90 -17.83 27.90
CA PRO A 267 -25.63 -19.26 27.73
C PRO A 267 -25.97 -19.80 26.34
N ILE A 268 -25.26 -20.85 25.97
CA ILE A 268 -25.45 -21.69 24.78
C ILE A 268 -26.79 -22.45 24.89
N PRO A 269 -27.70 -22.37 23.91
CA PRO A 269 -28.87 -23.24 23.87
C PRO A 269 -28.53 -24.61 23.25
N GLY A 270 -28.64 -25.65 24.07
CA GLY A 270 -29.17 -26.97 23.70
C GLY A 270 -28.37 -27.83 22.72
N GLY A 271 -27.45 -28.65 23.25
CA GLY A 271 -26.89 -29.79 22.53
C GLY A 271 -27.93 -30.90 22.31
N SER A 272 -28.17 -31.25 21.04
CA SER A 272 -28.83 -32.49 20.65
C SER A 272 -27.81 -33.64 20.68
N ARG A 273 -28.13 -34.66 21.48
CA ARG A 273 -27.33 -35.87 21.66
C ARG A 273 -27.38 -36.72 20.38
N CYS A 274 -26.23 -36.99 19.77
CA CYS A 274 -26.08 -38.11 18.84
C CYS A 274 -26.11 -39.43 19.62
N ARG A 275 -27.11 -40.28 19.35
CA ARG A 275 -27.13 -41.68 19.77
C ARG A 275 -26.22 -42.51 18.83
N PRO A 276 -25.49 -43.51 19.33
CA PRO A 276 -24.79 -44.47 18.47
C PRO A 276 -25.81 -45.43 17.84
N ALA A 277 -25.66 -45.67 16.54
CA ALA A 277 -26.33 -46.77 15.85
C ALA A 277 -25.61 -48.08 16.22
N GLY A 278 -26.37 -49.08 16.65
CA GLY A 278 -25.85 -50.40 17.02
C GLY A 278 -25.42 -51.21 15.80
N THR A 279 -24.39 -52.02 15.97
CA THR A 279 -24.51 -53.48 16.15
C THR A 279 -23.29 -53.97 16.92
#